data_AF-A0A2V7BLB4-F1
#
_entry.id   AF-A0A2V7BLB4-F1
#
_cell.length_a   1.000
_cell.length_b   1.000
_cell.length_c   1.000
_cell.angle_alpha   90.00
_cell.angle_beta   90.00
_cell.angle_gamma   90.00
#
_symmetry.space_group_name_H-M   'P 1'
#
loop_
_entity.id
_entity.type
_entity.pdbx_description
1 polymer ?
#
loop_
_entity_poly.entity_id
_entity_poly.type
_entity_poly.pdbx_seq_one_letter_code
_entity_poly.pdbx_strand_id
1 'polypeptide(L)'
;MGYVEGQNIAIEHRAAEWKYERLPGLAAELVRLKVDVIVAASPPATEAAKQATRTIPIVFTVSGDPVAEGFVASLARPGGNLTGLATISPELVGKQLEMLKAVAPKVSRVAVLQNPDQPSHSSAVRQAEDPARALGVQLQVLKARTPSEIEAAFAAMSSQRAGGVLVLRDAVFRAQRAQIVALAAKSRLPAVYGLREEAEAGGLMAYGASVPQMFRRAATYVDKILKGTKPADLPVEQPTKFELVINMKTAKTLGLTIPQSILARADEIIQ
;
A
#
# COMPACT_ATOMS: atom_id res chain seq x y z
N MET A 1 -24.09 -0.49 -12.19
CA MET A 1 -24.46 -1.03 -10.87
C MET A 1 -25.76 -0.39 -10.38
N GLY A 2 -25.97 0.92 -10.54
CA GLY A 2 -27.29 1.53 -10.32
C GLY A 2 -27.67 1.73 -8.85
N TYR A 3 -26.73 1.52 -7.94
CA TYR A 3 -26.91 1.80 -6.51
C TYR A 3 -26.80 3.31 -6.23
N VAL A 4 -27.77 3.82 -5.47
CA VAL A 4 -27.86 5.18 -4.97
C VAL A 4 -28.13 5.10 -3.47
N GLU A 5 -27.20 5.63 -2.68
CA GLU A 5 -27.29 5.61 -1.23
C GLU A 5 -28.58 6.28 -0.75
N GLY A 6 -29.26 5.64 0.21
CA GLY A 6 -30.54 6.08 0.75
C GLY A 6 -31.75 5.76 -0.13
N GLN A 7 -31.56 5.19 -1.32
CA GLN A 7 -32.66 4.73 -2.18
C GLN A 7 -32.72 3.20 -2.27
N ASN A 8 -31.64 2.58 -2.73
CA ASN A 8 -31.58 1.13 -2.97
C ASN A 8 -30.29 0.48 -2.42
N ILE A 9 -29.53 1.24 -1.63
CA ILE A 9 -28.43 0.76 -0.80
C ILE A 9 -28.31 1.65 0.45
N ALA A 10 -27.95 1.06 1.58
CA ALA A 10 -27.52 1.77 2.78
C ALA A 10 -26.04 1.47 3.03
N ILE A 11 -25.24 2.50 3.34
CA ILE A 11 -23.81 2.34 3.59
C ILE A 11 -23.52 2.63 5.06
N GLU A 12 -23.23 1.56 5.80
CA GLU A 12 -22.84 1.64 7.20
C GLU A 12 -21.32 1.81 7.33
N HIS A 13 -20.86 3.04 7.54
CA HIS A 13 -19.44 3.33 7.68
C HIS A 13 -18.95 3.15 9.12
N ARG A 14 -17.78 2.53 9.30
CA ARG A 14 -17.06 2.43 10.58
C ARG A 14 -15.59 2.76 10.39
N ALA A 15 -15.08 3.68 11.21
CA ALA A 15 -13.69 4.10 11.19
C ALA A 15 -13.01 3.75 12.51
N ALA A 16 -11.85 3.10 12.42
CA ALA A 16 -11.02 2.80 13.59
C ALA A 16 -10.14 3.98 14.01
N GLU A 17 -10.11 5.08 13.24
CA GLU A 17 -9.26 6.27 13.50
C GLU A 17 -7.81 5.88 13.82
N TRP A 18 -7.25 4.97 13.00
CA TRP A 18 -5.87 4.46 13.12
C TRP A 18 -5.56 3.63 14.38
N LYS A 19 -6.58 3.21 15.15
CA LYS A 19 -6.44 2.40 16.37
C LYS A 19 -6.90 0.96 16.13
N TYR A 20 -5.95 0.02 16.02
CA TYR A 20 -6.26 -1.38 15.69
C TYR A 20 -7.21 -2.04 16.70
N GLU A 21 -7.09 -1.71 17.98
CA GLU A 21 -7.89 -2.23 19.08
C GLU A 21 -9.40 -1.95 18.94
N ARG A 22 -9.80 -0.99 18.11
CA ARG A 22 -11.22 -0.69 17.84
C ARG A 22 -11.86 -1.64 16.84
N LEU A 23 -11.07 -2.27 15.97
CA LEU A 23 -11.58 -3.04 14.83
C LEU A 23 -12.52 -4.20 15.22
N PRO A 24 -12.25 -5.01 16.26
CA PRO A 24 -13.15 -6.10 16.63
C PRO A 24 -14.56 -5.62 17.02
N GLY A 25 -14.65 -4.53 17.80
CA GLY A 25 -15.93 -3.94 18.20
C GLY A 25 -16.73 -3.41 17.00
N LEU A 26 -16.05 -2.70 16.10
CA LEU A 26 -16.65 -2.16 14.87
C LEU A 26 -17.16 -3.27 13.93
N ALA A 27 -16.40 -4.35 13.78
CA ALA A 27 -16.82 -5.51 12.98
C ALA A 27 -18.06 -6.19 13.60
N ALA A 28 -18.07 -6.37 14.93
CA ALA A 28 -19.22 -6.95 15.62
C ALA A 28 -20.48 -6.08 15.51
N GLU A 29 -20.35 -4.76 15.46
CA GLU A 29 -21.49 -3.86 15.18
C GLU A 29 -22.09 -4.10 13.80
N LEU A 30 -21.26 -4.19 12.75
CA LEU A 30 -21.73 -4.45 11.38
C LEU A 30 -22.46 -5.80 11.29
N VAL A 31 -21.96 -6.83 11.98
CA VAL A 31 -22.65 -8.13 12.07
C VAL A 31 -24.00 -8.02 12.78
N ARG A 32 -24.07 -7.29 13.90
CA ARG A 32 -25.34 -7.06 14.62
C ARG A 32 -26.36 -6.28 13.80
N LEU A 33 -25.90 -5.37 12.94
CA LEU A 33 -26.75 -4.65 11.97
C LEU A 33 -27.25 -5.53 10.83
N LYS A 34 -26.76 -6.78 10.72
CA LYS A 34 -27.14 -7.74 9.68
C LYS A 34 -26.94 -7.19 8.27
N VAL A 35 -25.81 -6.52 8.04
CA VAL A 35 -25.45 -6.03 6.70
C VAL A 35 -25.31 -7.19 5.70
N ASP A 36 -25.64 -6.93 4.43
CA ASP A 36 -25.57 -7.95 3.38
C ASP A 36 -24.14 -8.27 2.94
N VAL A 37 -23.24 -7.28 2.99
CA VAL A 37 -21.82 -7.41 2.60
C VAL A 37 -20.98 -6.49 3.47
N ILE A 38 -19.80 -6.96 3.91
CA ILE A 38 -18.80 -6.15 4.60
C ILE A 38 -17.66 -5.84 3.62
N VAL A 39 -17.32 -4.55 3.45
CA VAL A 39 -16.12 -4.14 2.72
C VAL A 39 -15.01 -3.81 3.71
N ALA A 40 -13.92 -4.58 3.69
CA ALA A 40 -12.81 -4.42 4.61
C ALA A 40 -11.61 -3.73 3.94
N ALA A 41 -11.27 -2.53 4.42
CA ALA A 41 -10.31 -1.63 3.78
C ALA A 41 -8.83 -1.84 4.17
N SER A 42 -8.52 -2.88 4.94
CA SER A 42 -7.15 -3.23 5.36
C SER A 42 -7.06 -4.68 5.85
N PRO A 43 -5.87 -5.30 5.92
CA PRO A 43 -5.72 -6.65 6.47
C PRO A 43 -6.21 -6.77 7.93
N PRO A 44 -5.87 -5.85 8.86
CA PRO A 44 -6.42 -5.90 10.22
C PRO A 44 -7.94 -5.79 10.28
N ALA A 45 -8.55 -4.95 9.43
CA ALA A 45 -10.01 -4.86 9.34
C ALA A 45 -10.63 -6.15 8.77
N THR A 46 -9.95 -6.77 7.81
CA THR A 46 -10.39 -8.04 7.20
C THR A 46 -10.34 -9.17 8.22
N GLU A 47 -9.27 -9.25 9.02
CA GLU A 47 -9.16 -10.25 10.08
C GLU A 47 -10.24 -10.05 11.17
N ALA A 48 -10.49 -8.80 11.59
CA ALA A 48 -11.57 -8.50 12.52
C ALA A 48 -12.96 -8.91 11.99
N ALA A 49 -13.24 -8.64 10.71
CA ALA A 49 -14.49 -9.05 10.06
C ALA A 49 -14.60 -10.59 9.96
N LYS A 50 -13.53 -11.27 9.57
CA LYS A 50 -13.45 -12.75 9.48
C LYS A 50 -13.67 -13.43 10.83
N GLN A 51 -13.20 -12.83 11.92
CA GLN A 51 -13.46 -13.31 13.28
C GLN A 51 -14.91 -13.08 13.70
N ALA A 52 -15.50 -11.95 13.30
CA ALA A 52 -16.87 -11.59 13.66
C ALA A 52 -17.94 -12.40 12.92
N THR A 53 -17.66 -12.91 11.71
CA THR A 53 -18.64 -13.68 10.92
C THR A 53 -18.02 -14.66 9.92
N ARG A 54 -18.70 -15.79 9.75
CA ARG A 54 -18.39 -16.82 8.73
C ARG A 54 -19.45 -16.91 7.63
N THR A 55 -20.50 -16.10 7.71
CA THR A 55 -21.67 -16.18 6.81
C THR A 55 -21.85 -14.93 5.98
N ILE A 56 -21.63 -13.74 6.53
CA ILE A 56 -21.75 -12.49 5.78
C ILE A 56 -20.58 -12.42 4.79
N PRO A 57 -20.82 -12.20 3.49
CA PRO A 57 -19.79 -11.93 2.51
C PRO A 57 -18.84 -10.79 2.93
N ILE A 58 -17.54 -11.02 2.80
CA ILE A 58 -16.50 -10.02 3.07
C ILE A 58 -15.70 -9.78 1.79
N VAL A 59 -15.66 -8.52 1.34
CA VAL A 59 -14.83 -8.06 0.22
C VAL A 59 -13.66 -7.26 0.78
N PHE A 60 -12.46 -7.82 0.82
CA PHE A 60 -11.25 -7.07 1.19
C PHE A 60 -10.72 -6.27 0.00
N THR A 61 -10.25 -5.05 0.22
CA THR A 61 -9.85 -4.17 -0.90
C THR A 61 -8.34 -4.04 -1.07
N VAL A 62 -7.54 -4.34 -0.05
CA VAL A 62 -6.09 -4.21 -0.06
C VAL A 62 -5.45 -5.24 0.88
N SER A 63 -5.11 -6.43 0.36
CA SER A 63 -4.40 -7.49 1.11
C SER A 63 -3.04 -7.79 0.48
N GLY A 64 -1.96 -7.86 1.26
CA GLY A 64 -0.62 -8.04 0.72
C GLY A 64 -0.39 -9.46 0.22
N ASP A 65 -0.83 -10.44 1.00
CA ASP A 65 -0.87 -11.85 0.62
C ASP A 65 -2.07 -12.52 1.31
N PRO A 66 -3.25 -12.54 0.67
CA PRO A 66 -4.47 -13.04 1.33
C PRO A 66 -4.42 -14.55 1.58
N VAL A 67 -3.51 -15.28 0.95
CA VAL A 67 -3.30 -16.72 1.21
C VAL A 67 -2.48 -16.89 2.48
N ALA A 68 -1.33 -16.21 2.59
CA ALA A 68 -0.50 -16.26 3.79
C ALA A 68 -1.19 -15.63 5.01
N GLU A 69 -2.02 -14.61 4.80
CA GLU A 69 -2.88 -13.99 5.83
C GLU A 69 -4.06 -14.91 6.23
N GLY A 70 -4.27 -16.03 5.52
CA GLY A 70 -5.32 -17.00 5.82
C GLY A 70 -6.73 -16.45 5.56
N PHE A 71 -6.87 -15.48 4.66
CA PHE A 71 -8.16 -14.94 4.24
C PHE A 71 -8.82 -15.83 3.19
N VAL A 72 -8.02 -16.44 2.31
CA VAL A 72 -8.50 -17.27 1.21
C VAL A 72 -7.63 -18.51 1.04
N ALA A 73 -8.21 -19.60 0.53
CA ALA A 73 -7.45 -20.83 0.24
C ALA A 73 -6.50 -20.66 -0.96
N SER A 74 -6.92 -19.90 -1.96
CA SER A 74 -6.11 -19.53 -3.13
C SER A 74 -6.70 -18.27 -3.77
N LEU A 75 -5.92 -17.60 -4.63
CA LEU A 75 -6.45 -16.46 -5.39
C LEU A 75 -7.55 -16.90 -6.37
N ALA A 76 -7.38 -18.03 -7.07
CA ALA A 76 -8.35 -18.48 -8.07
C ALA A 76 -9.66 -19.00 -7.44
N ARG A 77 -9.59 -19.58 -6.23
CA ARG A 77 -10.72 -20.14 -5.49
C ARG A 77 -10.60 -19.79 -4.01
N PRO A 78 -11.30 -18.76 -3.53
CA PRO A 78 -11.19 -18.35 -2.14
C PRO A 78 -11.67 -19.38 -1.12
N GLY A 79 -12.74 -20.11 -1.46
CA GLY A 79 -13.23 -21.25 -0.66
C GLY A 79 -14.08 -20.91 0.57
N GLY A 80 -14.42 -19.65 0.81
CA GLY A 80 -15.21 -19.22 1.97
C GLY A 80 -16.09 -17.99 1.71
N ASN A 81 -16.43 -17.25 2.77
CA ASN A 81 -17.19 -15.99 2.67
C ASN A 81 -16.30 -14.77 2.36
N LEU A 82 -14.98 -14.95 2.22
CA LEU A 82 -14.04 -13.89 1.89
C LEU A 82 -13.65 -13.95 0.40
N THR A 83 -13.55 -12.79 -0.22
CA THR A 83 -12.97 -12.57 -1.54
C THR A 83 -12.47 -11.11 -1.63
N GLY A 84 -11.89 -10.71 -2.76
CA GLY A 84 -11.58 -9.30 -2.99
C GLY A 84 -10.32 -9.07 -3.81
N LEU A 85 -9.53 -8.09 -3.37
CA LEU A 85 -8.41 -7.55 -4.12
C LEU A 85 -7.10 -7.68 -3.32
N ALA A 86 -6.14 -8.41 -3.88
CA ALA A 86 -4.77 -8.48 -3.38
C ALA A 86 -3.95 -7.31 -3.94
N THR A 87 -2.98 -6.80 -3.19
CA THR A 87 -1.96 -5.88 -3.67
C THR A 87 -0.70 -6.66 -3.99
N ILE A 88 -0.22 -6.62 -5.24
CA ILE A 88 1.12 -7.12 -5.57
C ILE A 88 2.13 -6.20 -4.88
N SER A 89 2.61 -6.61 -3.71
CA SER A 89 3.58 -5.83 -2.93
C SER A 89 5.04 -6.18 -3.23
N PRO A 90 5.44 -7.45 -3.48
CA PRO A 90 6.86 -7.77 -3.54
C PRO A 90 7.57 -7.35 -4.84
N GLU A 91 6.98 -7.62 -6.01
CA GLU A 91 7.54 -7.22 -7.31
C GLU A 91 7.66 -5.69 -7.44
N LEU A 92 6.80 -4.96 -6.72
CA LEU A 92 6.74 -3.51 -6.75
C LEU A 92 8.00 -2.87 -6.14
N VAL A 93 8.59 -3.47 -5.10
CA VAL A 93 9.80 -2.92 -4.45
C VAL A 93 10.99 -2.94 -5.41
N GLY A 94 11.15 -4.02 -6.18
CA GLY A 94 12.18 -4.08 -7.23
C GLY A 94 12.00 -2.97 -8.27
N LYS A 95 10.76 -2.74 -8.72
CA LYS A 95 10.45 -1.65 -9.67
C LYS A 95 10.66 -0.26 -9.09
N GLN A 96 10.32 -0.04 -7.82
CA GLN A 96 10.61 1.22 -7.13
C GLN A 96 12.12 1.48 -7.04
N LEU A 97 12.94 0.44 -6.79
CA LEU A 97 14.40 0.55 -6.81
C LEU A 97 14.94 0.87 -8.21
N GLU A 98 14.43 0.21 -9.26
CA GLU A 98 14.79 0.52 -10.65
C GLU A 98 14.51 2.00 -10.97
N MET A 99 13.34 2.52 -10.57
CA MET A 99 12.97 3.92 -10.79
C MET A 99 13.87 4.88 -10.01
N LEU A 100 14.14 4.59 -8.73
CA LEU A 100 15.05 5.40 -7.91
C LEU A 100 16.45 5.45 -8.51
N LYS A 101 16.96 4.31 -8.99
CA LYS A 101 18.25 4.23 -9.67
C LYS A 101 18.25 4.98 -11.00
N ALA A 102 17.17 4.94 -11.77
CA ALA A 102 17.07 5.67 -13.04
C ALA A 102 17.11 7.20 -12.81
N VAL A 103 16.42 7.68 -11.79
CA VAL A 103 16.39 9.12 -11.45
C VAL A 103 17.68 9.57 -10.75
N ALA A 104 18.28 8.71 -9.93
CA ALA A 104 19.50 8.99 -9.18
C ALA A 104 20.58 7.93 -9.47
N PRO A 105 21.22 7.96 -10.66
CA PRO A 105 22.09 6.89 -11.14
C PRO A 105 23.34 6.67 -10.29
N LYS A 106 23.77 7.67 -9.51
CA LYS A 106 24.92 7.59 -8.61
C LYS A 106 24.62 6.88 -7.28
N VAL A 107 23.36 6.57 -6.99
CA VAL A 107 22.99 5.90 -5.74
C VAL A 107 23.49 4.46 -5.75
N SER A 108 24.33 4.12 -4.78
CA SER A 108 24.85 2.77 -4.52
C SER A 108 24.35 2.17 -3.20
N ARG A 109 23.70 2.97 -2.35
CA ARG A 109 23.10 2.55 -1.09
C ARG A 109 21.70 3.15 -0.98
N VAL A 110 20.68 2.31 -0.86
CA VAL A 110 19.29 2.72 -0.65
C VAL A 110 18.85 2.26 0.72
N ALA A 111 18.39 3.21 1.54
CA ALA A 111 17.73 2.88 2.78
C ALA A 111 16.32 2.37 2.49
N VAL A 112 15.94 1.23 3.06
CA VAL A 112 14.57 0.70 3.00
C VAL A 112 13.95 0.88 4.38
N LEU A 113 12.98 1.79 4.48
CA LEU A 113 12.23 2.02 5.72
C LEU A 113 11.09 1.00 5.78
N GLN A 114 11.13 0.12 6.78
CA GLN A 114 10.10 -0.89 7.02
C GLN A 114 9.51 -0.80 8.42
N ASN A 115 8.23 -1.15 8.54
CA ASN A 115 7.61 -1.47 9.81
C ASN A 115 7.80 -2.97 10.08
N PRO A 116 8.56 -3.38 11.11
CA PRO A 116 8.77 -4.80 11.43
C PRO A 116 7.51 -5.53 11.90
N ASP A 117 6.47 -4.80 12.29
CA ASP A 117 5.20 -5.38 12.74
C ASP A 117 4.26 -5.68 11.55
N GLN A 118 4.70 -5.36 10.31
CA GLN A 118 4.00 -5.67 9.07
C GLN A 118 4.69 -6.85 8.36
N PRO A 119 4.15 -8.09 8.45
CA PRO A 119 4.84 -9.31 8.00
C PRO A 119 5.27 -9.29 6.52
N SER A 120 4.49 -8.62 5.66
CA SER A 120 4.76 -8.51 4.23
C SER A 120 6.05 -7.73 3.92
N HIS A 121 6.51 -6.83 4.80
CA HIS A 121 7.72 -6.04 4.55
C HIS A 121 8.98 -6.89 4.52
N SER A 122 9.14 -7.85 5.43
CA SER A 122 10.34 -8.70 5.47
C SER A 122 10.45 -9.54 4.20
N SER A 123 9.32 -10.02 3.68
CA SER A 123 9.25 -10.72 2.39
C SER A 123 9.59 -9.79 1.22
N ALA A 124 9.04 -8.58 1.21
CA ALA A 124 9.29 -7.60 0.15
C ALA A 124 10.75 -7.15 0.09
N VAL A 125 11.39 -6.94 1.25
CA VAL A 125 12.83 -6.63 1.33
C VAL A 125 13.66 -7.77 0.76
N ARG A 126 13.38 -9.02 1.16
CA ARG A 126 14.10 -10.20 0.66
C ARG A 126 13.99 -10.34 -0.85
N GLN A 127 12.79 -10.17 -1.40
CA GLN A 127 12.55 -10.27 -2.84
C GLN A 127 13.18 -9.11 -3.63
N ALA A 128 13.48 -7.99 -2.98
CA ALA A 128 14.19 -6.87 -3.57
C ALA A 128 15.71 -7.02 -3.56
N GLU A 129 16.28 -8.02 -2.87
CA GLU A 129 17.74 -8.22 -2.77
C GLU A 129 18.37 -8.53 -4.14
N ASP A 130 17.78 -9.42 -4.94
CA ASP A 130 18.29 -9.77 -6.26
C ASP A 130 18.18 -8.61 -7.27
N PRO A 131 17.02 -7.90 -7.39
CA PRO A 131 16.94 -6.67 -8.16
C PRO A 131 17.93 -5.59 -7.70
N ALA A 132 18.10 -5.41 -6.39
CA ALA A 132 19.06 -4.44 -5.86
C ALA A 132 20.50 -4.79 -6.26
N ARG A 133 20.88 -6.08 -6.16
CA ARG A 133 22.19 -6.57 -6.59
C ARG A 133 22.41 -6.35 -8.09
N ALA A 134 21.41 -6.65 -8.92
CA ALA A 134 21.46 -6.42 -10.36
C ALA A 134 21.63 -4.92 -10.72
N LEU A 135 21.10 -4.03 -9.88
CA LEU A 135 21.24 -2.57 -10.02
C LEU A 135 22.52 -1.99 -9.40
N GLY A 136 23.36 -2.82 -8.76
CA GLY A 136 24.53 -2.36 -8.02
C GLY A 136 24.19 -1.50 -6.80
N VAL A 137 23.05 -1.80 -6.14
CA VAL A 137 22.53 -1.09 -4.98
C VAL A 137 22.62 -2.00 -3.75
N GLN A 138 23.23 -1.48 -2.68
CA GLN A 138 23.17 -2.07 -1.35
C GLN A 138 21.91 -1.61 -0.63
N LEU A 139 21.08 -2.55 -0.15
CA LEU A 139 19.94 -2.24 0.70
C LEU A 139 20.39 -2.06 2.15
N GLN A 140 20.05 -0.92 2.74
CA GLN A 140 20.21 -0.63 4.16
C GLN A 140 18.83 -0.68 4.80
N VAL A 141 18.53 -1.77 5.50
CA VAL A 141 17.20 -2.00 6.07
C VAL A 141 17.09 -1.29 7.42
N LEU A 142 16.15 -0.36 7.55
CA LEU A 142 15.87 0.39 8.77
C LEU A 142 14.43 0.16 9.23
N LYS A 143 14.26 -0.01 10.54
CA LYS A 143 12.99 -0.39 11.15
C LYS A 143 12.40 0.80 11.91
N ALA A 144 11.10 1.04 11.76
CA ALA A 144 10.40 2.03 12.56
C ALA A 144 8.92 1.66 12.74
N ARG A 145 8.40 1.88 13.95
CA ARG A 145 7.00 1.69 14.37
C ARG A 145 6.35 2.98 14.84
N THR A 146 7.15 3.98 15.20
CA THR A 146 6.71 5.21 15.86
C THR A 146 7.33 6.44 15.19
N PRO A 147 6.75 7.65 15.39
CA PRO A 147 7.34 8.88 14.88
C PRO A 147 8.79 9.12 15.31
N SER A 148 9.15 8.77 16.55
CA SER A 148 10.53 8.91 17.05
C SER A 148 11.48 7.89 16.42
N GLU A 149 11.03 6.67 16.19
CA GLU A 149 11.82 5.66 15.47
C GLU A 149 12.02 6.05 13.99
N ILE A 150 11.05 6.71 13.36
CA ILE A 150 11.19 7.27 12.00
C ILE A 150 12.31 8.31 11.98
N GLU A 151 12.34 9.24 12.95
CA GLU A 151 13.43 10.23 13.05
C GLU A 151 14.79 9.57 13.25
N ALA A 152 14.87 8.59 14.15
CA ALA A 152 16.09 7.82 14.39
C ALA A 152 16.55 7.08 13.13
N ALA A 153 15.62 6.52 12.35
CA ALA A 153 15.91 5.88 11.08
C ALA A 153 16.52 6.88 10.08
N PHE A 154 15.93 8.06 9.89
CA PHE A 154 16.51 9.08 8.99
C PHE A 154 17.87 9.62 9.47
N ALA A 155 18.08 9.73 10.78
CA ALA A 155 19.39 10.03 11.34
C ALA A 155 20.42 8.93 10.99
N ALA A 156 20.03 7.66 11.08
CA ALA A 156 20.85 6.52 10.68
C ALA A 156 21.11 6.46 9.17
N MET A 157 20.13 6.85 8.34
CA MET A 157 20.34 6.99 6.88
C MET A 157 21.43 8.00 6.58
N SER A 158 21.42 9.14 7.26
CA SER A 158 22.41 10.20 7.09
C SER A 158 23.80 9.78 7.57
N SER A 159 23.90 9.21 8.78
CA SER A 159 25.20 8.78 9.34
C SER A 159 25.84 7.64 8.55
N GLN A 160 25.02 6.74 8.02
CA GLN A 160 25.45 5.63 7.19
C GLN A 160 25.46 5.97 5.69
N ARG A 161 25.32 7.25 5.31
CA ARG A 161 25.46 7.74 3.93
C ARG A 161 24.58 6.99 2.93
N ALA A 162 23.30 6.81 3.26
CA ALA A 162 22.31 6.41 2.27
C ALA A 162 22.28 7.43 1.13
N GLY A 163 22.17 6.97 -0.11
CA GLY A 163 22.05 7.83 -1.29
C GLY A 163 20.60 8.07 -1.73
N GLY A 164 19.66 7.31 -1.16
CA GLY A 164 18.23 7.45 -1.39
C GLY A 164 17.44 6.61 -0.40
N VAL A 165 16.11 6.78 -0.41
CA VAL A 165 15.21 6.05 0.48
C VAL A 165 14.04 5.44 -0.29
N LEU A 166 13.70 4.20 0.06
CA LEU A 166 12.48 3.53 -0.35
C LEU A 166 11.63 3.34 0.90
N VAL A 167 10.42 3.89 0.90
CA VAL A 167 9.48 3.76 2.01
C VAL A 167 8.43 2.71 1.64
N LEU A 168 8.43 1.60 2.37
CA LEU A 168 7.43 0.55 2.16
C LEU A 168 6.04 1.03 2.54
N ARG A 169 5.02 0.52 1.86
CA ARG A 169 3.63 0.90 2.10
C ARG A 169 3.17 0.38 3.46
N ASP A 170 2.82 1.30 4.36
CA ASP A 170 2.42 0.99 5.74
C ASP A 170 1.39 2.01 6.26
N ALA A 171 0.51 1.58 7.16
CA ALA A 171 -0.51 2.46 7.73
C ALA A 171 0.07 3.56 8.65
N VAL A 172 1.07 3.22 9.47
CA VAL A 172 1.79 4.18 10.33
C VAL A 172 2.56 5.16 9.45
N PHE A 173 3.27 4.68 8.43
CA PHE A 173 4.00 5.57 7.52
C PHE A 173 3.07 6.50 6.73
N ARG A 174 1.90 6.00 6.29
CA ARG A 174 0.85 6.83 5.68
C ARG A 174 0.34 7.91 6.64
N ALA A 175 0.13 7.56 7.91
CA ALA A 175 -0.27 8.52 8.95
C ALA A 175 0.82 9.57 9.18
N GLN A 176 2.09 9.18 9.14
CA GLN A 176 3.26 10.04 9.33
C GLN A 176 3.85 10.59 8.01
N ARG A 177 3.11 10.55 6.90
CA ARG A 177 3.63 10.91 5.56
C ARG A 177 4.28 12.29 5.50
N ALA A 178 3.71 13.28 6.18
CA ALA A 178 4.26 14.64 6.22
C ALA A 178 5.62 14.68 6.92
N GLN A 179 5.79 13.94 8.03
CA GLN A 179 7.05 13.82 8.76
C GLN A 179 8.11 13.13 7.89
N ILE A 180 7.76 12.00 7.26
CA ILE A 180 8.67 11.23 6.40
C ILE A 180 9.15 12.06 5.21
N VAL A 181 8.23 12.73 4.51
CA VAL A 181 8.57 13.60 3.37
C VAL A 181 9.48 14.75 3.81
N ALA A 182 9.18 15.40 4.93
CA ALA A 182 10.01 16.47 5.48
C ALA A 182 11.42 15.97 5.85
N LEU A 183 11.55 14.79 6.44
CA LEU A 183 12.84 14.18 6.78
C LEU A 183 13.65 13.79 5.54
N ALA A 184 13.02 13.26 4.51
CA ALA A 184 13.67 12.98 3.23
C ALA A 184 14.20 14.25 2.57
N ALA A 185 13.40 15.32 2.55
CA ALA A 185 13.80 16.62 2.05
C ALA A 185 14.96 17.23 2.87
N LYS A 186 14.86 17.21 4.21
CA LYS A 186 15.91 17.70 5.12
C LYS A 186 17.23 16.96 4.93
N SER A 187 17.16 15.66 4.68
CA SER A 187 18.33 14.80 4.45
C SER A 187 18.82 14.84 3.00
N ARG A 188 18.14 15.58 2.11
CA ARG A 188 18.39 15.64 0.66
C ARG A 188 18.44 14.25 0.00
N LEU A 189 17.62 13.31 0.50
CA LEU A 189 17.54 11.96 -0.03
C LEU A 189 16.45 11.89 -1.11
N PRO A 190 16.77 11.48 -2.35
CA PRO A 190 15.74 11.08 -3.30
C PRO A 190 14.94 9.91 -2.72
N ALA A 191 13.62 10.04 -2.72
CA ALA A 191 12.71 9.11 -2.06
C ALA A 191 11.70 8.53 -3.05
N VAL A 192 11.47 7.22 -2.98
CA VAL A 192 10.37 6.54 -3.69
C VAL A 192 9.39 5.97 -2.67
N TYR A 193 8.10 6.21 -2.91
CA TYR A 193 7.00 5.83 -2.02
C TYR A 193 6.06 4.82 -2.69
N GLY A 194 5.28 4.09 -1.90
CA GLY A 194 4.31 3.11 -2.40
C GLY A 194 2.89 3.65 -2.67
N LEU A 195 2.62 4.90 -2.31
CA LEU A 195 1.30 5.54 -2.40
C LEU A 195 1.46 6.96 -2.96
N ARG A 196 0.49 7.37 -3.77
CA ARG A 196 0.54 8.65 -4.50
C ARG A 196 0.48 9.85 -3.57
N GLU A 197 -0.23 9.71 -2.45
CA GLU A 197 -0.46 10.77 -1.47
C GLU A 197 0.86 11.28 -0.85
N GLU A 198 1.92 10.49 -0.87
CA GLU A 198 3.27 10.87 -0.44
C GLU A 198 3.97 11.79 -1.45
N ALA A 199 3.79 11.55 -2.76
CA ALA A 199 4.30 12.45 -3.80
C ALA A 199 3.53 13.79 -3.79
N GLU A 200 2.20 13.71 -3.60
CA GLU A 200 1.33 14.88 -3.40
C GLU A 200 1.71 15.69 -2.15
N ALA A 201 2.15 15.02 -1.08
CA ALA A 201 2.64 15.66 0.14
C ALA A 201 4.03 16.30 -0.01
N GLY A 202 4.67 16.24 -1.19
CA GLY A 202 5.99 16.81 -1.46
C GLY A 202 7.12 15.79 -1.62
N GLY A 203 6.83 14.50 -1.55
CA GLY A 203 7.79 13.44 -1.87
C GLY A 203 8.23 13.47 -3.33
N LEU A 204 9.42 12.94 -3.64
CA LEU A 204 9.97 12.97 -5.01
C LEU A 204 9.12 12.19 -6.01
N MET A 205 8.80 10.93 -5.72
CA MET A 205 7.95 10.12 -6.59
C MET A 205 7.30 8.96 -5.86
N ALA A 206 6.15 8.52 -6.35
CA ALA A 206 5.44 7.36 -5.85
C ALA A 206 5.15 6.39 -6.99
N TYR A 207 5.30 5.10 -6.72
CA TYR A 207 4.91 4.05 -7.65
C TYR A 207 4.19 2.93 -6.92
N GLY A 208 2.93 2.67 -7.28
CA GLY A 208 2.13 1.64 -6.64
C GLY A 208 0.77 1.41 -7.27
N ALA A 209 0.08 0.38 -6.79
CA ALA A 209 -1.27 0.05 -7.25
C ALA A 209 -2.24 1.22 -7.00
N SER A 210 -3.10 1.51 -7.98
CA SER A 210 -4.12 2.55 -7.86
C SER A 210 -5.19 2.15 -6.85
N VAL A 211 -5.08 2.65 -5.62
CA VAL A 211 -6.07 2.38 -4.56
C VAL A 211 -7.49 2.78 -4.99
N PRO A 212 -7.73 3.96 -5.61
CA PRO A 212 -9.06 4.28 -6.13
C PRO A 212 -9.59 3.26 -7.15
N GLN A 213 -8.73 2.74 -8.04
CA GLN A 213 -9.13 1.68 -8.97
C GLN A 213 -9.50 0.39 -8.25
N MET A 214 -8.73 -0.01 -7.23
CA MET A 214 -9.02 -1.19 -6.42
C MET A 214 -10.38 -1.08 -5.72
N PHE A 215 -10.70 0.08 -5.13
CA PHE A 215 -12.02 0.31 -4.52
C PHE A 215 -13.16 0.32 -5.54
N ARG A 216 -12.97 0.93 -6.72
CA ARG A 216 -13.95 0.83 -7.83
C ARG A 216 -14.15 -0.63 -8.27
N ARG A 217 -13.08 -1.43 -8.28
CA ARG A 217 -13.18 -2.85 -8.60
C ARG A 217 -13.90 -3.63 -7.50
N ALA A 218 -13.64 -3.33 -6.23
CA ALA A 218 -14.36 -3.91 -5.10
C ALA A 218 -15.87 -3.64 -5.18
N ALA A 219 -16.30 -2.47 -5.64
CA ALA A 219 -17.72 -2.19 -5.87
C ALA A 219 -18.36 -3.17 -6.89
N THR A 220 -17.59 -3.65 -7.88
CA THR A 220 -18.06 -4.69 -8.82
C THR A 220 -18.24 -6.04 -8.14
N TYR A 221 -17.39 -6.37 -7.15
CA TYR A 221 -17.56 -7.59 -6.34
C TYR A 221 -18.80 -7.49 -5.46
N VAL A 222 -19.00 -6.35 -4.81
CA VAL A 222 -20.22 -6.07 -4.02
C VAL A 222 -21.46 -6.21 -4.90
N ASP A 223 -21.50 -5.59 -6.09
CA ASP A 223 -22.62 -5.71 -7.03
C ASP A 223 -22.92 -7.18 -7.41
N LYS A 224 -21.89 -7.98 -7.71
CA LYS A 224 -22.06 -9.41 -8.01
C LYS A 224 -22.60 -10.20 -6.82
N ILE A 225 -22.13 -9.90 -5.62
CA ILE A 225 -22.55 -10.57 -4.37
C ILE A 225 -23.98 -10.21 -4.02
N LEU A 226 -24.35 -8.92 -4.10
CA LEU A 226 -25.73 -8.46 -3.89
C LEU A 226 -26.70 -9.06 -4.92
N LYS A 227 -26.21 -9.47 -6.09
CA LYS A 227 -26.97 -10.21 -7.12
C LYS A 227 -26.94 -11.73 -6.95
N GLY A 228 -26.38 -12.25 -5.85
CA GLY A 228 -26.40 -13.66 -5.48
C GLY A 228 -25.16 -14.47 -5.85
N THR A 229 -24.11 -13.85 -6.41
CA THR A 229 -22.84 -14.56 -6.65
C THR A 229 -22.13 -14.85 -5.33
N LYS A 230 -21.68 -16.08 -5.12
CA LYS A 230 -21.00 -16.45 -3.87
C LYS A 230 -19.55 -15.93 -3.86
N PRO A 231 -19.04 -15.43 -2.71
CA PRO A 231 -17.64 -15.02 -2.58
C PRO A 231 -16.64 -16.12 -2.96
N ALA A 232 -16.96 -17.38 -2.65
CA ALA A 232 -16.12 -18.53 -2.97
C ALA A 232 -15.91 -18.76 -4.49
N ASP A 233 -16.82 -18.25 -5.33
CA ASP A 233 -16.75 -18.35 -6.79
C ASP A 233 -16.15 -17.10 -7.45
N LEU A 234 -15.84 -16.07 -6.66
CA LEU A 234 -15.21 -14.84 -7.12
C LEU A 234 -13.71 -14.94 -6.85
N PRO A 235 -12.85 -15.07 -7.88
CA PRO A 235 -11.40 -15.12 -7.66
C PRO A 235 -10.93 -13.82 -7.02
N VAL A 236 -9.88 -13.88 -6.20
CA VAL A 236 -9.15 -12.70 -5.76
C VAL A 236 -8.40 -12.12 -6.94
N GLU A 237 -8.62 -10.84 -7.20
CA GLU A 237 -7.95 -10.12 -8.29
C GLU A 237 -6.75 -9.34 -7.77
N GLN A 238 -5.75 -9.20 -8.64
CA GLN A 238 -4.59 -8.34 -8.44
C GLN A 238 -4.79 -7.00 -9.17
N PRO A 239 -4.10 -5.91 -8.77
CA PRO A 239 -4.20 -4.62 -9.43
C PRO A 239 -3.78 -4.72 -10.90
N THR A 240 -4.60 -4.13 -11.76
CA THR A 240 -4.31 -4.00 -13.20
C THR A 240 -3.79 -2.62 -13.57
N LYS A 241 -4.02 -1.61 -12.71
CA LYS A 241 -3.45 -0.27 -12.85
C LYS A 241 -2.48 0.03 -11.72
N PHE A 242 -1.29 0.44 -12.11
CA PHE A 242 -0.29 1.06 -11.26
C PHE A 242 -0.16 2.52 -11.67
N GLU A 243 0.16 3.38 -10.73
CA GLU A 243 0.33 4.80 -10.97
C GLU A 243 1.76 5.21 -10.63
N LEU A 244 2.41 5.91 -11.55
CA LEU A 244 3.65 6.63 -11.33
C LEU A 244 3.34 8.13 -11.20
N VAL A 245 3.57 8.68 -10.00
CA VAL A 245 3.42 10.11 -9.72
C VAL A 245 4.79 10.71 -9.45
N ILE A 246 5.12 11.81 -10.12
CA ILE A 246 6.42 12.46 -10.01
C ILE A 246 6.24 13.91 -9.58
N ASN A 247 7.00 14.35 -8.59
CA ASN A 247 7.03 15.73 -8.14
C ASN A 247 8.23 16.48 -8.71
N MET A 248 7.99 17.32 -9.72
CA MET A 248 9.03 18.06 -10.42
C MET A 248 9.63 19.17 -9.56
N LYS A 249 8.88 19.75 -8.63
CA LYS A 249 9.42 20.70 -7.65
C LYS A 249 10.48 20.04 -6.78
N THR A 250 10.17 18.88 -6.22
CA THR A 250 11.10 18.12 -5.38
C THR A 250 12.31 17.64 -6.18
N ALA A 251 12.11 17.16 -7.42
CA ALA A 251 13.21 16.81 -8.32
C ALA A 251 14.18 17.98 -8.54
N LYS A 252 13.66 19.18 -8.85
CA LYS A 252 14.45 20.41 -9.01
C LYS A 252 15.19 20.80 -7.73
N THR A 253 14.53 20.75 -6.58
CA THR A 253 15.16 21.05 -5.27
C THR A 253 16.31 20.10 -4.94
N LEU A 254 16.20 18.83 -5.35
CA LEU A 254 17.25 17.83 -5.19
C LEU A 254 18.32 17.87 -6.29
N GLY A 255 18.19 18.73 -7.30
CA GLY A 255 19.11 18.81 -8.43
C GLY A 255 19.05 17.58 -9.35
N LEU A 256 17.90 16.92 -9.42
CA LEU A 256 17.69 15.69 -10.19
C LEU A 256 17.06 16.02 -11.55
N THR A 257 17.61 15.45 -12.60
CA THR A 257 17.00 15.44 -13.93
C THR A 257 16.24 14.13 -14.10
N ILE A 258 14.91 14.21 -14.20
CA ILE A 258 14.08 13.01 -14.42
C ILE A 258 14.26 12.55 -15.88
N PRO A 259 14.68 11.30 -16.13
CA PRO A 259 14.84 10.79 -17.49
C PRO A 259 13.52 10.80 -18.27
N GLN A 260 13.59 11.07 -19.58
CA GLN A 260 12.40 11.07 -20.44
C GLN A 260 11.66 9.74 -20.46
N SER A 261 12.40 8.62 -20.32
CA SER A 261 11.82 7.27 -20.21
C SER A 261 10.96 7.07 -18.95
N ILE A 262 11.23 7.84 -17.89
CA ILE A 262 10.45 7.83 -16.64
C ILE A 262 9.27 8.80 -16.77
N LEU A 263 9.48 10.01 -17.31
CA LEU A 263 8.42 10.98 -17.55
C LEU A 263 7.33 10.44 -18.49
N ALA A 264 7.72 9.74 -19.57
CA ALA A 264 6.78 9.14 -20.51
C ALA A 264 5.89 8.03 -19.90
N ARG A 265 6.27 7.51 -18.73
CA ARG A 265 5.52 6.51 -17.97
C ARG A 265 4.74 7.11 -16.80
N ALA A 266 4.89 8.40 -16.53
CA ALA A 266 4.23 9.06 -15.42
C ALA A 266 2.74 9.22 -15.73
N ASP A 267 1.90 8.69 -14.85
CA ASP A 267 0.46 8.97 -14.86
C ASP A 267 0.19 10.42 -14.45
N GLU A 268 1.05 10.98 -13.61
CA GLU A 268 0.92 12.37 -13.16
C GLU A 268 2.25 13.03 -12.84
N ILE A 269 2.34 14.31 -13.20
CA ILE A 269 3.49 15.17 -12.96
C ILE A 269 3.02 16.38 -12.15
N ILE A 270 3.40 16.42 -10.88
CA ILE A 270 3.14 17.54 -9.96
C ILE A 270 4.21 18.61 -10.18
N GLN A 271 3.79 19.87 -10.29
CA GLN A 271 4.65 21.02 -10.61
C GLN A 271 5.19 21.78 -9.39
#